data_AF-A0A8S0VUM1-F1
#
_entry.id   AF-A0A8S0VUM1-F1
#
_cell.length_a   1.000
_cell.length_b   1.000
_cell.length_c   1.000
_cell.angle_alpha   90.00
_cell.angle_beta   90.00
_cell.angle_gamma   90.00
#
_symmetry.space_group_name_H-M   'P 1'
#
loop_
_entity.id
_entity.type
_entity.pdbx_description
1 polymer ?
#
loop_
_entity_poly.entity_id
_entity_poly.type
_entity_poly.pdbx_seq_one_letter_code
_entity_poly.pdbx_strand_id
1 'polypeptide(L)' 'MSDSGIVRDDAFPKKTVRCNLWPCNVAEEEGEKGACPFMKCQRCEEVLYCCKDHQMVDWSQHKLVCEAPS' A
#
# COMPACT_ATOMS: atom_id res chain seq x y z
N MET A 1 19.76 -26.23 -29.32
CA MET A 1 19.93 -25.54 -28.02
C MET A 1 19.11 -24.27 -28.11
N SER A 2 17.87 -24.31 -27.64
CA SER A 2 16.96 -23.18 -27.72
C SER A 2 17.13 -22.38 -26.43
N ASP A 3 17.73 -21.20 -26.55
CA ASP A 3 17.94 -20.25 -25.47
C ASP A 3 16.58 -19.75 -24.97
N SER A 4 16.11 -20.32 -23.85
CA SER A 4 14.92 -19.84 -23.16
C SER A 4 15.32 -18.61 -22.35
N GLY A 5 15.39 -17.45 -23.03
CA GLY A 5 15.58 -16.17 -22.39
C GLY A 5 14.48 -15.94 -21.35
N ILE A 6 14.88 -15.80 -20.08
CA ILE A 6 14.01 -15.32 -19.01
C ILE A 6 13.74 -13.84 -19.31
N VAL A 7 12.73 -13.56 -20.12
CA VAL A 7 12.19 -12.21 -20.27
C VAL A 7 11.50 -11.89 -18.96
N ARG A 8 12.09 -11.00 -18.16
CA ARG A 8 11.35 -10.35 -17.09
C ARG A 8 10.37 -9.43 -17.81
N ASP A 9 9.12 -9.84 -17.92
CA ASP A 9 8.07 -8.92 -18.35
C ASP A 9 8.08 -7.75 -17.36
N ASP A 10 8.60 -6.59 -17.80
CA ASP A 10 8.54 -5.31 -17.08
C ASP A 10 7.09 -4.76 -17.08
N ALA A 11 6.09 -5.64 -17.05
CA ALA A 11 4.73 -5.29 -16.75
C ALA A 11 4.69 -4.94 -15.26
N PHE A 12 5.22 -3.76 -14.91
CA PHE A 12 5.08 -3.18 -13.59
C PHE A 12 3.58 -3.15 -13.32
N PRO A 13 3.08 -3.98 -12.39
CA PRO A 13 1.65 -4.09 -12.18
C PRO A 13 1.13 -2.69 -11.87
N LYS A 14 -0.02 -2.38 -12.45
CA LYS A 14 -0.74 -1.12 -12.21
C LYS A 14 -0.68 -0.82 -10.71
N LYS A 15 -0.46 0.45 -10.35
CA LYS A 15 -0.28 0.88 -8.96
C LYS A 15 -1.52 0.53 -8.15
N THR A 16 -1.52 -0.64 -7.52
CA THR A 16 -2.55 -1.08 -6.59
C THR A 16 -2.27 -0.46 -5.24
N VAL A 17 -3.21 0.34 -4.74
CA VAL A 17 -3.16 0.91 -3.40
C VAL A 17 -3.79 -0.10 -2.44
N ARG A 18 -3.16 -0.35 -1.29
CA ARG A 18 -3.57 -1.39 -0.33
C ARG A 18 -3.60 -0.86 1.10
N CYS A 19 -4.42 -1.46 1.94
CA CYS A 19 -4.35 -1.23 3.38
C CYS A 19 -3.01 -1.75 3.95
N ASN A 20 -2.39 -1.01 4.87
CA ASN A 20 -1.11 -1.37 5.48
C ASN A 20 -1.23 -2.50 6.52
N LEU A 21 -2.42 -2.73 7.08
CA LEU A 21 -2.64 -3.83 8.02
C LEU A 21 -2.56 -5.17 7.28
N TRP A 22 -1.51 -5.95 7.52
CA TRP A 22 -1.21 -7.20 6.82
C TRP A 22 -2.37 -8.20 6.64
N PRO A 23 -3.22 -8.48 7.65
CA PRO A 23 -4.38 -9.37 7.46
C PRO A 23 -5.52 -8.79 6.60
N CYS A 24 -5.46 -7.52 6.18
CA CYS A 24 -6.48 -6.88 5.37
C CYS A 24 -6.19 -7.01 3.87
N ASN A 25 -7.18 -7.45 3.09
CA ASN A 25 -7.07 -7.63 1.63
C ASN A 25 -7.72 -6.49 0.82
N VAL A 26 -8.10 -5.38 1.46
CA VAL A 26 -8.67 -4.21 0.75
C VAL A 26 -7.59 -3.57 -0.10
N ALA A 27 -7.80 -3.58 -1.42
CA ALA A 27 -6.94 -2.98 -2.42
C ALA A 27 -7.79 -2.32 -3.52
N GLU A 28 -7.30 -1.22 -4.07
CA GLU A 28 -7.91 -0.47 -5.16
C GLU A 28 -6.91 -0.29 -6.30
N GLU A 29 -7.37 -0.39 -7.54
CA GLU A 29 -6.57 -0.09 -8.73
C GLU A 29 -6.52 1.43 -8.96
N GLU A 30 -5.34 2.02 -9.21
CA GLU A 30 -5.25 3.41 -9.65
C GLU A 30 -5.98 3.59 -11.00
N GLY A 31 -7.20 4.16 -10.99
CA GLY A 31 -7.96 4.39 -12.22
C GLY A 31 -9.37 4.94 -12.06
N GLU A 32 -10.03 4.72 -10.94
CA GLU A 32 -11.35 5.30 -10.69
C GLU A 32 -11.19 6.68 -10.03
N LYS A 33 -11.54 7.74 -10.78
CA LYS A 33 -11.64 9.11 -10.25
C LYS A 33 -12.79 9.17 -9.25
N GLY A 34 -12.53 8.70 -8.03
CA GLY A 34 -13.43 8.70 -6.89
C GLY A 34 -12.71 9.18 -5.63
N ALA A 35 -13.46 9.42 -4.55
CA ALA A 35 -12.89 9.69 -3.24
C ALA A 35 -11.96 8.52 -2.87
N CYS A 36 -10.68 8.81 -2.57
CA CYS A 36 -9.74 7.79 -2.12
C CYS A 36 -10.31 7.15 -0.84
N PRO A 37 -10.63 5.85 -0.83
CA PRO A 37 -11.25 5.20 0.32
C PRO A 37 -10.25 4.99 1.47
N PHE A 38 -8.97 5.27 1.24
CA PHE A 38 -7.91 5.09 2.21
C PHE A 38 -7.56 6.38 2.94
N MET A 39 -7.42 6.25 4.25
CA MET A 39 -6.88 7.28 5.12
C MET A 39 -5.36 7.13 5.22
N LYS A 40 -4.64 8.22 4.98
CA LYS A 40 -3.21 8.31 5.24
C LYS A 40 -2.93 8.41 6.73
N CYS A 41 -1.82 7.81 7.16
CA CYS A 41 -1.25 8.13 8.47
C CYS A 41 -0.99 9.63 8.56
N GLN A 42 -1.54 10.31 9.57
CA GLN A 42 -1.42 11.76 9.73
C GLN A 42 -0.01 12.23 10.14
N ARG A 43 0.89 11.29 10.47
CA ARG A 43 2.26 11.61 10.84
C ARG A 43 3.22 11.47 9.67
N CYS A 44 3.26 10.29 9.02
CA CYS A 44 4.20 10.04 7.93
C CYS A 44 3.61 10.32 6.54
N GLU A 45 2.28 10.33 6.40
CA GLU A 45 1.57 10.48 5.13
C GLU A 45 1.87 9.43 4.04
N GLU A 46 2.67 8.41 4.36
CA GLU A 46 3.09 7.34 3.44
C GLU A 46 2.16 6.13 3.45
N VAL A 47 1.83 5.60 4.64
CA VAL A 47 1.03 4.38 4.76
C VAL A 47 -0.47 4.69 4.76
N LEU A 48 -1.24 3.73 4.25
CA LEU A 48 -2.68 3.87 3.99
C LEU A 48 -3.49 2.83 4.75
N TYR A 49 -4.64 3.23 5.29
CA TYR A 49 -5.57 2.34 5.99
C TYR A 49 -6.99 2.54 5.47
N CYS A 50 -7.74 1.45 5.29
CA CYS A 50 -9.14 1.55 4.89
C CYS A 50 -10.06 2.04 6.04
N CYS A 51 -9.60 1.95 7.30
CA CYS A 51 -10.33 2.45 8.48
C CYS A 51 -9.37 2.79 9.63
N LYS A 52 -9.88 3.51 10.64
CA LYS A 52 -9.10 3.94 11.81
C LYS A 52 -8.71 2.76 12.71
N ASP A 53 -9.57 1.74 12.80
CA ASP A 53 -9.29 0.56 13.61
C ASP A 53 -8.06 -0.20 13.11
N HIS A 54 -7.89 -0.29 11.78
CA HIS A 54 -6.71 -0.92 11.19
C HIS A 54 -5.43 -0.15 11.50
N GLN A 55 -5.48 1.19 11.49
CA GLN A 55 -4.36 2.01 11.94
C GLN A 55 -4.02 1.73 13.41
N MET A 56 -5.03 1.62 14.27
CA MET A 56 -4.82 1.37 15.71
C MET A 56 -4.23 -0.01 16.00
N VAL A 57 -4.68 -1.05 15.29
CA VAL A 57 -4.14 -2.42 15.39
C VAL A 57 -2.68 -2.44 14.93
N ASP A 58 -2.39 -1.83 13.77
CA ASP A 58 -1.05 -1.78 13.20
C ASP A 58 -0.11 -0.85 13.99
N TRP A 59 -0.64 0.11 14.75
CA TRP A 59 0.13 1.16 15.43
C TRP A 59 1.26 0.60 16.30
N SER A 60 1.06 -0.55 16.92
CA SER A 60 2.09 -1.21 17.74
C SER A 60 3.39 -1.47 16.97
N GLN A 61 3.30 -1.79 15.68
CA GLN A 61 4.43 -2.03 14.78
C GLN A 61 4.78 -0.78 13.97
N HIS A 62 3.79 -0.13 13.37
CA HIS A 62 4.00 1.05 12.51
C HIS A 62 4.77 2.16 13.22
N LYS A 63 4.50 2.42 14.50
CA LYS A 63 5.16 3.50 15.27
C LYS A 63 6.68 3.39 15.32
N LEU A 64 7.24 2.20 15.13
CA LEU A 64 8.69 1.95 15.18
C LEU A 64 9.43 2.53 13.97
N VAL A 65 8.72 2.71 12.85
CA VAL A 65 9.26 3.20 11.58
C VAL A 65 8.52 4.46 11.08
N CYS A 66 7.57 4.98 11.87
CA CYS A 66 6.77 6.13 11.50
C CYS A 66 7.57 7.42 11.70
N GLU A 67 7.95 8.06 10.61
CA GLU A 67 8.70 9.32 10.57
C GLU A 67 7.91 10.39 9.80
N ALA A 68 8.03 11.66 10.21
CA ALA A 68 7.36 12.75 9.49
C ALA A 68 8.08 13.03 8.17
N PRO A 69 7.37 13.50 7.12
CA PRO A 69 8.00 13.96 5.90
C PRO A 69 9.05 15.04 6.22
N SER A 70 10.23 14.94 5.60
CA SER A 70 11.31 15.94 5.73
C SER A 70 11.10 17.16 4.84
#